data_AF-A0A7W0QWL9-F1
#
_entry.id   AF-A0A7W0QWL9-F1
#
_cell.length_a   1.000
_cell.length_b   1.000
_cell.length_c   1.000
_cell.angle_alpha   90.00
_cell.angle_beta   90.00
_cell.angle_gamma   90.00
#
_symmetry.space_group_name_H-M   'P 1'
#
loop_
_entity.id
_entity.type
_entity.pdbx_description
1 polymer ?
#
loop_
_entity_poly.entity_id
_entity_poly.type
_entity_poly.pdbx_seq_one_letter_code
_entity_poly.pdbx_strand_id
1 'polypeptide(L)'
;MGRDDRRETTVRSQVFAHRRRLAAETLRRGVERGEVRADLELEVAIDALYAPLWLRLIVGHQPLTPKVADGIVDVVWPGLAAAPTGGDPSGTARPQRRRADPASG
;
A
#
# COMPACT_ATOMS: atom_id res chain seq x y z
N MET A 1 -12.84 -32.33 25.92
CA MET A 1 -13.81 -31.56 25.12
C MET A 1 -13.49 -30.08 25.36
N GLY A 2 -12.98 -29.28 24.44
CA GLY A 2 -12.61 -29.46 23.04
C GLY A 2 -11.32 -28.68 22.75
N ARG A 3 -10.45 -29.33 21.97
CA ARG A 3 -9.12 -28.88 21.57
C ARG A 3 -9.29 -28.16 20.23
N ASP A 4 -9.82 -26.93 20.21
CA ASP A 4 -10.01 -26.21 18.93
C ASP A 4 -9.94 -24.66 18.94
N ASP A 5 -9.88 -23.97 20.08
CA ASP A 5 -9.91 -22.49 20.08
C ASP A 5 -8.59 -21.81 19.63
N ARG A 6 -7.50 -22.57 19.44
CA ARG A 6 -6.18 -22.03 19.04
C ARG A 6 -5.93 -22.05 17.53
N ARG A 7 -6.83 -22.64 16.74
CA ARG A 7 -6.62 -22.87 15.29
C ARG A 7 -7.26 -21.80 14.42
N GLU A 8 -8.35 -21.16 14.85
CA GLU A 8 -9.06 -20.17 14.04
C GLU A 8 -8.32 -18.83 13.91
N THR A 9 -7.60 -18.40 14.94
CA THR A 9 -6.82 -17.15 14.93
C THR A 9 -5.54 -17.25 14.08
N THR A 10 -5.11 -18.48 13.77
CA THR A 10 -3.90 -18.74 12.99
C THR A 10 -4.16 -18.62 11.48
N VAL A 11 -5.26 -19.18 10.98
CA VAL A 11 -5.52 -19.24 9.53
C VAL A 11 -5.78 -17.85 8.94
N ARG A 12 -6.64 -17.05 9.59
CA ARG A 12 -6.93 -15.68 9.12
C ARG A 12 -5.64 -14.85 9.06
N SER A 13 -4.91 -14.77 10.16
CA SER A 13 -3.64 -14.03 10.27
C SER A 13 -2.58 -14.50 9.26
N GLN A 14 -2.49 -15.80 9.01
CA GLN A 14 -1.57 -16.35 8.01
C GLN A 14 -1.97 -16.02 6.57
N VAL A 15 -3.26 -16.06 6.23
CA VAL A 15 -3.75 -15.68 4.90
C VAL A 15 -3.49 -14.18 4.64
N PHE A 16 -3.70 -13.32 5.65
CA PHE A 16 -3.37 -11.89 5.55
C PHE A 16 -1.88 -11.68 5.32
N ALA A 17 -1.04 -12.29 6.16
CA ALA A 17 0.41 -12.16 6.07
C ALA A 17 0.95 -12.68 4.73
N HIS A 18 0.40 -13.78 4.22
CA HIS A 18 0.80 -14.34 2.93
C HIS A 18 0.46 -13.39 1.77
N ARG A 19 -0.76 -12.84 1.73
CA ARG A 19 -1.15 -11.87 0.69
C ARG A 19 -0.31 -10.60 0.72
N ARG A 20 0.00 -10.09 1.91
CA ARG A 20 0.90 -8.92 2.06
C ARG A 20 2.30 -9.22 1.52
N ARG A 21 2.86 -10.41 1.80
CA ARG A 21 4.18 -10.80 1.28
C ARG A 21 4.22 -10.82 -0.24
N LEU A 22 3.20 -11.39 -0.88
CA LEU A 22 3.09 -11.42 -2.35
C LEU A 22 2.96 -10.00 -2.94
N ALA A 23 2.19 -9.12 -2.29
CA ALA A 23 2.08 -7.72 -2.70
C ALA A 23 3.43 -6.99 -2.58
N ALA A 24 4.14 -7.18 -1.48
CA ALA A 24 5.47 -6.60 -1.27
C ALA A 24 6.46 -7.08 -2.34
N GLU A 25 6.49 -8.38 -2.64
CA GLU A 25 7.33 -8.94 -3.71
C GLU A 25 6.97 -8.36 -5.09
N THR A 26 5.68 -8.16 -5.36
CA THR A 26 5.22 -7.56 -6.61
C THR A 26 5.67 -6.11 -6.76
N LEU A 27 5.53 -5.32 -5.70
CA LEU A 27 6.01 -3.93 -5.68
C LEU A 27 7.53 -3.85 -5.78
N ARG A 28 8.29 -4.73 -5.10
CA ARG A 28 9.76 -4.80 -5.23
C ARG A 28 10.19 -5.04 -6.67
N ARG A 29 9.58 -6.01 -7.36
CA ARG A 29 9.85 -6.22 -8.79
C ARG A 29 9.49 -5.01 -9.64
N GLY A 30 8.44 -4.26 -9.28
CA GLY A 30 8.09 -2.99 -9.92
C GLY A 30 9.16 -1.91 -9.73
N VAL A 31 9.76 -1.84 -8.54
CA VAL A 31 10.91 -0.95 -8.26
C VAL A 31 12.12 -1.36 -9.09
N GLU A 32 12.43 -2.65 -9.16
CA GLU A 32 13.53 -3.18 -9.98
C GLU A 32 13.37 -2.85 -11.47
N ARG A 33 12.13 -2.83 -11.98
CA ARG A 33 11.80 -2.45 -13.36
C ARG A 33 11.71 -0.94 -13.59
N GLY A 34 11.78 -0.12 -12.54
CA GLY A 34 11.58 1.33 -12.63
C GLY A 34 10.13 1.73 -12.92
N GLU A 35 9.15 0.86 -12.67
CA GLU A 35 7.72 1.17 -12.78
C GLU A 35 7.17 1.81 -11.51
N VAL A 36 7.75 1.44 -10.35
CA VAL A 36 7.40 1.94 -9.02
C VAL A 36 8.57 2.76 -8.49
N ARG A 37 8.28 3.90 -7.85
CA ARG A 37 9.31 4.77 -7.26
C ARG A 37 10.13 4.03 -6.18
N ALA A 38 11.44 4.21 -6.20
CA ALA A 38 12.35 3.48 -5.30
C ALA A 38 12.34 3.96 -3.84
N ASP A 39 11.85 5.17 -3.57
CA ASP A 39 11.79 5.77 -2.22
C ASP A 39 10.45 5.49 -1.49
N LEU A 40 9.67 4.54 -1.98
CA LEU A 40 8.39 4.17 -1.39
C LEU A 40 8.56 3.38 -0.09
N GLU A 41 7.77 3.70 0.92
CA GLU A 41 7.55 2.80 2.06
C GLU A 41 6.56 1.70 1.62
N LEU A 42 7.06 0.47 1.45
CA LEU A 42 6.29 -0.62 0.84
C LEU A 42 5.09 -1.06 1.66
N GLU A 43 5.18 -1.05 3.00
CA GLU A 43 4.07 -1.45 3.86
C GLU A 43 2.94 -0.41 3.80
N VAL A 44 3.27 0.88 3.73
CA VAL A 44 2.29 1.96 3.51
C VAL A 44 1.60 1.82 2.15
N ALA A 45 2.36 1.47 1.10
CA ALA A 45 1.79 1.26 -0.23
C ALA A 45 0.83 0.06 -0.27
N ILE A 46 1.19 -1.04 0.42
CA ILE A 46 0.33 -2.21 0.57
C ILE A 46 -0.93 -1.84 1.35
N ASP A 47 -0.81 -1.07 2.43
CA ASP A 47 -1.96 -0.60 3.21
C ASP A 47 -2.92 0.25 2.36
N ALA A 48 -2.39 1.17 1.56
CA ALA A 48 -3.19 2.00 0.66
C ALA A 48 -4.00 1.17 -0.36
N LEU A 49 -3.41 0.08 -0.87
CA LEU A 49 -4.07 -0.83 -1.82
C LEU A 49 -5.09 -1.75 -1.14
N TYR A 50 -4.81 -2.23 0.07
CA TYR A 50 -5.61 -3.28 0.72
C TYR A 50 -6.66 -2.76 1.71
N ALA A 51 -6.42 -1.65 2.40
CA ALA A 51 -7.35 -1.13 3.41
C ALA A 51 -8.77 -0.89 2.88
N PRO A 52 -8.99 -0.33 1.67
CA PRO A 52 -10.32 -0.13 1.12
C PRO A 52 -11.05 -1.45 0.78
N LEU A 53 -10.30 -2.52 0.48
CA LEU A 53 -10.87 -3.86 0.26
C LEU A 53 -11.33 -4.46 1.58
N TRP A 54 -10.51 -4.34 2.63
CA TRP A 54 -10.84 -4.84 3.96
C TRP A 54 -12.01 -4.09 4.59
N LEU A 55 -12.06 -2.76 4.43
CA LEU A 55 -13.18 -1.96 4.90
C LEU A 55 -14.51 -2.42 4.28
N ARG A 56 -14.51 -2.76 2.99
CA ARG A 56 -15.70 -3.30 2.31
C ARG A 56 -16.05 -4.71 2.78
N LEU A 57 -15.06 -5.58 2.98
CA LEU A 57 -15.30 -6.95 3.41
C LEU A 57 -15.79 -7.04 4.87
N ILE A 58 -15.21 -6.25 5.76
CA ILE A 58 -15.48 -6.31 7.20
C ILE A 58 -16.74 -5.51 7.55
N VAL A 59 -16.84 -4.27 7.07
CA VAL A 59 -17.96 -3.37 7.41
C VAL A 59 -19.15 -3.60 6.49
N GLY A 60 -18.94 -4.16 5.29
CA GLY A 60 -20.03 -4.45 4.34
C GLY A 60 -20.69 -3.21 3.75
N HIS A 61 -20.06 -2.02 3.87
CA HIS A 61 -20.71 -0.76 3.50
C HIS A 61 -20.98 -0.60 2.00
N GLN A 62 -20.26 -1.34 1.13
CA GLN A 62 -20.42 -1.38 -0.32
C GLN A 62 -19.96 -2.74 -0.89
N PRO A 63 -20.47 -3.16 -2.07
CA PRO A 63 -20.03 -4.39 -2.73
C PRO A 63 -18.53 -4.41 -3.06
N LEU A 64 -17.90 -5.57 -2.89
CA LEU A 64 -16.54 -5.82 -3.35
C LEU A 64 -16.59 -6.47 -4.73
N THR A 65 -16.19 -5.73 -5.77
CA THR A 65 -16.19 -6.20 -7.17
C THR A 65 -14.83 -5.97 -7.82
N PRO A 66 -14.49 -6.68 -8.92
CA PRO A 66 -13.24 -6.43 -9.65
C PRO A 66 -13.08 -4.95 -10.06
N LYS A 67 -14.18 -4.31 -10.50
CA LYS A 67 -14.19 -2.88 -10.86
C LYS A 67 -13.76 -1.96 -9.71
N VAL A 68 -14.07 -2.33 -8.47
CA VAL A 68 -13.63 -1.56 -7.29
C VAL A 68 -12.13 -1.72 -7.07
N ALA A 69 -11.57 -2.90 -7.34
CA ALA A 69 -10.11 -3.11 -7.25
C ALA A 69 -9.38 -2.24 -8.28
N ASP A 70 -9.86 -2.20 -9.53
CA ASP A 70 -9.30 -1.34 -10.57
C ASP A 70 -9.35 0.14 -10.15
N GLY A 71 -10.50 0.61 -9.66
CA GLY A 71 -10.64 2.00 -9.21
C GLY A 71 -9.75 2.35 -8.01
N ILE A 72 -9.45 1.39 -7.12
CA ILE A 72 -8.48 1.62 -6.03
C ILE A 72 -7.08 1.79 -6.61
N VAL A 73 -6.68 0.94 -7.56
CA VAL A 73 -5.39 1.05 -8.23
C VAL A 73 -5.28 2.40 -8.95
N ASP A 74 -6.29 2.82 -9.70
CA ASP A 74 -6.29 4.11 -10.42
C ASP A 74 -6.08 5.30 -9.48
N VAL A 75 -6.66 5.24 -8.27
CA VAL A 75 -6.51 6.31 -7.26
C VAL A 75 -5.13 6.28 -6.60
N VAL A 76 -4.59 5.09 -6.32
CA VAL A 76 -3.33 4.94 -5.55
C VAL A 76 -2.10 5.02 -6.45
N TRP A 77 -2.18 4.48 -7.68
CA TRP A 77 -1.06 4.31 -8.61
C TRP A 77 -0.29 5.60 -8.91
N PRO A 78 -0.92 6.78 -9.11
CA PRO A 78 -0.18 8.03 -9.32
C PRO A 78 0.79 8.39 -8.18
N GLY A 79 0.55 7.90 -6.95
CA GLY A 79 1.46 8.07 -5.82
C GLY A 79 2.58 7.04 -5.76
N LEU A 80 2.43 5.90 -6.44
CA LEU A 80 3.38 4.78 -6.43
C LEU A 80 4.28 4.76 -7.67
N ALA A 81 3.75 5.19 -8.81
CA ALA A 81 4.43 5.12 -10.10
C ALA A 81 5.75 5.90 -10.09
N ALA A 82 6.76 5.36 -10.77
CA ALA A 82 7.96 6.11 -11.06
C ALA A 82 7.64 7.30 -11.98
N ALA A 83 8.37 8.40 -11.82
CA ALA A 83 8.24 9.52 -12.74
C ALA A 83 8.66 9.06 -14.16
N PRO A 84 7.96 9.47 -15.22
CA PRO A 84 8.37 9.15 -16.58
C PRO A 84 9.79 9.69 -16.82
N THR A 85 10.72 8.79 -17.10
CA THR A 85 12.10 9.10 -17.48
C THR A 85 12.12 9.70 -18.88
N GLY A 86 11.86 11.00 -18.98
CA GLY A 86 11.82 11.69 -20.27
C GLY A 86 11.45 13.16 -20.20
N GLY A 87 12.36 13.99 -19.69
CA GLY A 87 12.40 15.43 -19.90
C GLY A 87 12.73 16.23 -18.64
N ASP A 88 13.88 16.88 -18.59
CA ASP A 88 14.16 17.98 -17.66
C ASP A 88 14.85 19.11 -18.48
N PRO A 89 14.65 20.42 -18.19
CA PRO A 89 15.06 21.02 -16.92
C PRO A 89 14.05 22.05 -16.38
N SER A 90 13.53 21.83 -15.16
CA SER A 90 13.41 22.86 -14.09
C SER A 90 12.25 22.62 -13.13
N GLY A 91 12.59 22.22 -11.91
CA GLY A 91 12.12 22.91 -10.71
C GLY A 91 10.66 22.72 -10.31
N THR A 92 10.34 21.62 -9.64
CA THR A 92 9.50 21.71 -8.42
C THR A 92 10.01 20.70 -7.39
N ALA A 93 11.04 21.11 -6.65
CA ALA A 93 11.34 20.52 -5.37
C ALA A 93 10.07 20.62 -4.49
N ARG A 94 9.40 19.49 -4.26
CA ARG A 94 8.31 19.40 -3.29
C ARG A 94 8.87 19.83 -1.93
N PRO A 95 8.35 20.87 -1.27
CA PRO A 95 8.94 21.35 -0.03
C PRO A 95 8.82 20.23 1.02
N GLN A 96 9.97 19.70 1.44
CA GLN A 96 10.03 18.89 2.64
C GLN A 96 9.56 19.78 3.79
N ARG A 97 8.40 19.45 4.35
CA ARG A 97 7.93 20.06 5.59
C ARG A 97 9.01 19.79 6.64
N ARG A 98 9.86 20.79 6.91
CA ARG A 98 10.73 20.80 8.08
C ARG A 98 9.81 20.58 9.28
N ARG A 99 10.02 19.48 10.02
CA ARG A 99 9.58 19.39 11.40
C ARG A 99 10.15 20.63 12.10
N ALA A 100 9.26 21.47 12.63
CA ALA A 100 9.68 22.50 13.55
C ALA A 100 10.21 21.78 14.80
N ASP A 101 11.50 21.92 15.06
CA ASP A 101 12.04 21.67 16.38
C ASP A 101 11.41 22.69 17.34
N PRO A 102 10.83 22.27 18.46
CA PRO A 102 10.43 23.20 19.50
C PRO A 102 11.70 23.73 20.18
N ALA A 103 12.09 24.95 19.82
CA ALA A 103 13.09 25.69 20.56
C ALA A 103 12.55 26.02 21.96
N SER A 104 13.32 25.56 22.95
CA SER A 104 13.64 26.19 24.22
C SER A 104 12.85 27.44 24.61
N GLY A 105 12.12 27.31 25.71
CA GLY A 105 11.64 28.37 26.59
C GLY A 105 11.59 27.83 28.01
#